data_AF-Q4FM40-F1
#
_entry.id   AF-Q4FM40-F1
#
_cell.length_a   1.000
_cell.length_b   1.000
_cell.length_c   1.000
_cell.angle_alpha   90.00
_cell.angle_beta   90.00
_cell.angle_gamma   90.00
#
_symmetry.space_group_name_H-M   'P 1'
#
loop_
_entity.id
_entity.type
_entity.pdbx_description
1 polymer ?
#
loop_
_entity_poly.entity_id
_entity_poly.type
_entity_poly.pdbx_seq_one_letter_code
_entity_poly.pdbx_strand_id
1 'polypeptide(L)'
;MVVAIIGILSSVGVVAYNGYTAGAKESACKGNFRTIVKSVYENIMWCELNPTINFLWNNEQSWEFDCDTMFYNGMSVASQWGYTTTEQLVSLTVRDISSQDSHRKPDSNIGSRTTLKTMTNPYTGSGSVSGGTARREIYDGDRYDMRGSVSLLKRDSSGNELSNNWQQEGQLYLITKCRDKVIEYEFDIY
;
A
#
# COMPACT_ATOMS: atom_id res chain seq x y z
N MET A 1 27.74 -41.39 17.61
CA MET A 1 26.82 -40.75 18.58
C MET A 1 26.55 -39.28 18.24
N VAL A 2 27.56 -38.46 17.95
CA VAL A 2 27.38 -37.00 17.73
C VAL A 2 26.55 -36.64 16.49
N VAL A 3 26.69 -37.39 15.38
CA VAL A 3 26.00 -37.10 14.11
C VAL A 3 24.48 -37.25 14.20
N ALA A 4 23.98 -38.20 15.00
CA ALA A 4 22.55 -38.41 15.19
C ALA A 4 21.88 -37.31 16.03
N ILE A 5 22.62 -36.74 16.98
CA ILE A 5 22.11 -35.68 17.87
C ILE A 5 22.07 -34.32 17.14
N ILE A 6 23.07 -34.04 16.28
CA ILE A 6 23.11 -32.82 15.47
C ILE A 6 21.94 -32.76 14.47
N GLY A 7 21.54 -33.91 13.90
CA GLY A 7 20.41 -33.98 12.95
C GLY A 7 19.07 -33.59 13.56
N ILE A 8 18.81 -33.98 14.82
CA ILE A 8 17.56 -33.65 15.52
C ILE A 8 17.52 -32.17 15.90
N LEU A 9 18.60 -31.64 16.49
CA LEU A 9 18.67 -30.23 16.92
C LEU A 9 18.57 -29.24 15.76
N SER A 10 19.18 -29.55 14.62
CA SER A 10 19.06 -28.75 13.40
C SER A 10 17.61 -28.73 12.88
N SER A 11 16.90 -29.87 12.95
CA SER A 11 15.50 -29.96 12.53
C SER A 11 14.57 -29.10 13.41
N VAL A 12 14.73 -29.13 14.74
CA VAL A 12 13.90 -28.30 15.64
C VAL A 12 14.26 -26.81 15.54
N GLY A 13 15.54 -26.48 15.35
CA GLY A 13 16.01 -25.10 15.19
C GLY A 13 15.49 -24.44 13.91
N VAL A 14 15.40 -25.18 12.80
CA VAL A 14 14.90 -24.66 11.52
C VAL A 14 13.40 -24.36 11.59
N VAL A 15 12.59 -25.20 12.22
CA VAL A 15 11.13 -24.95 12.37
C VAL A 15 10.88 -23.74 13.27
N ALA A 16 11.60 -23.62 14.39
CA ALA A 16 11.46 -22.50 15.32
C ALA A 16 11.95 -21.17 14.69
N TYR A 17 13.10 -21.19 14.00
CA TYR A 17 13.63 -20.01 13.32
C TYR A 17 12.70 -19.54 12.20
N ASN A 18 12.22 -20.45 11.36
CA ASN A 18 11.25 -20.13 10.31
C ASN A 18 9.93 -19.59 10.87
N GLY A 19 9.48 -20.08 12.03
CA GLY A 19 8.31 -19.55 12.75
C GLY A 19 8.51 -18.14 13.29
N TYR A 20 9.66 -17.85 13.91
CA TYR A 20 9.99 -16.50 14.40
C TYR A 20 10.11 -15.49 13.25
N THR A 21 10.77 -15.88 12.17
CA THR A 21 10.87 -15.05 10.96
C THR A 21 9.49 -14.84 10.32
N ALA A 22 8.61 -15.85 10.30
CA ALA A 22 7.24 -15.70 9.79
C ALA A 22 6.40 -14.74 10.65
N GLY A 23 6.49 -14.83 11.98
CA GLY A 23 5.79 -13.91 12.89
C GLY A 23 6.28 -12.46 12.76
N ALA A 24 7.60 -12.25 12.63
CA ALA A 24 8.17 -10.94 12.40
C ALA A 24 7.70 -10.32 11.07
N LYS A 25 7.67 -11.11 9.98
CA LYS A 25 7.15 -10.67 8.67
C LYS A 25 5.66 -10.31 8.73
N GLU A 26 4.85 -11.10 9.45
CA GLU A 26 3.43 -10.80 9.66
C GLU A 26 3.22 -9.50 10.43
N SER A 27 4.01 -9.26 11.47
CA SER A 27 3.95 -8.03 12.26
C SER A 27 4.37 -6.81 11.43
N ALA A 28 5.46 -6.92 10.65
CA ALA A 28 5.92 -5.85 9.77
C ALA A 28 4.89 -5.52 8.69
N CYS A 29 4.26 -6.54 8.09
CA CYS A 29 3.19 -6.38 7.11
C CYS A 29 2.00 -5.60 7.67
N LYS A 30 1.50 -5.98 8.86
CA LYS A 30 0.43 -5.26 9.55
C LYS A 30 0.83 -3.84 9.93
N GLY A 31 2.09 -3.65 10.34
CA GLY A 31 2.67 -2.34 10.61
C GLY A 31 2.61 -1.43 9.39
N ASN A 32 3.17 -1.88 8.26
CA ASN A 32 3.13 -1.15 6.99
C ASN A 32 1.70 -0.79 6.58
N PHE A 33 0.78 -1.76 6.63
CA PHE A 33 -0.62 -1.55 6.30
C PHE A 33 -1.28 -0.43 7.12
N ARG A 34 -1.05 -0.41 8.44
CA ARG A 34 -1.55 0.65 9.33
C ARG A 34 -0.94 2.01 9.02
N THR A 35 0.35 2.05 8.69
CA THR A 35 1.03 3.29 8.32
C THR A 35 0.45 3.87 7.03
N ILE A 36 0.14 3.04 6.02
CA ILE A 36 -0.52 3.49 4.77
C ILE A 36 -1.86 4.12 5.08
N VAL A 37 -2.71 3.45 5.87
CA VAL A 37 -4.02 3.98 6.26
C VAL A 37 -3.87 5.33 6.97
N LYS A 38 -2.93 5.43 7.92
CA LYS A 38 -2.67 6.67 8.64
C LYS A 38 -2.24 7.79 7.70
N SER A 39 -1.37 7.51 6.74
CA SER A 39 -0.88 8.52 5.81
C SER A 39 -1.91 8.99 4.80
N VAL A 40 -2.88 8.15 4.45
CA VAL A 40 -4.05 8.59 3.67
C VAL A 40 -4.82 9.67 4.45
N TYR A 41 -5.17 9.43 5.71
CA TYR A 41 -5.88 10.44 6.52
C TYR A 41 -5.03 11.69 6.81
N GLU A 42 -3.71 11.55 7.00
CA GLU A 42 -2.81 12.70 7.13
C GLU A 42 -2.76 13.59 5.88
N ASN A 43 -2.97 13.00 4.70
CA ASN A 43 -3.05 13.74 3.44
C ASN A 43 -4.42 14.36 3.21
N ILE A 44 -5.50 13.67 3.60
CA ILE A 44 -6.85 14.24 3.60
C ILE A 44 -6.89 15.48 4.50
N MET A 45 -6.50 15.36 5.76
CA MET A 45 -6.47 16.47 6.72
C MET A 45 -5.57 17.61 6.26
N TRP A 46 -4.51 17.32 5.51
CA TRP A 46 -3.67 18.39 4.97
C TRP A 46 -4.35 19.20 3.90
N CYS A 47 -5.10 18.55 3.02
CA CYS A 47 -5.87 19.23 2.00
C CYS A 47 -7.03 20.04 2.59
N GLU A 48 -7.48 19.73 3.81
CA GLU A 48 -8.40 20.60 4.55
C GLU A 48 -7.71 21.88 5.08
N LEU A 49 -6.40 21.83 5.33
CA LEU A 49 -5.64 22.92 5.94
C LEU A 49 -4.83 23.75 4.94
N ASN A 50 -4.55 23.20 3.77
CA ASN A 50 -3.64 23.77 2.77
C ASN A 50 -4.23 23.63 1.38
N PRO A 51 -3.98 24.60 0.48
CA PRO A 51 -4.54 24.59 -0.87
C PRO A 51 -3.88 23.56 -1.79
N THR A 52 -2.66 23.10 -1.48
CA THR A 52 -1.91 22.20 -2.37
C THR A 52 -1.20 21.07 -1.63
N ILE A 53 -0.97 19.97 -2.34
CA ILE A 53 -0.23 18.80 -1.88
C ILE A 53 0.72 18.29 -2.95
N ASN A 54 1.92 17.83 -2.55
CA ASN A 54 2.95 17.34 -3.46
C ASN A 54 3.11 15.82 -3.35
N PHE A 55 3.14 15.13 -4.49
CA PHE A 55 3.42 13.68 -4.58
C PHE A 55 4.60 13.41 -5.51
N LEU A 56 5.38 12.36 -5.24
CA LEU A 56 6.43 11.92 -6.14
C LEU A 56 5.85 11.19 -7.34
N TRP A 57 6.25 11.66 -8.52
CA TRP A 57 6.07 10.90 -9.74
C TRP A 57 7.21 9.89 -9.93
N ASN A 58 8.44 10.32 -9.66
CA ASN A 58 9.65 9.50 -9.69
C ASN A 58 10.68 10.03 -8.69
N ASN A 59 11.88 9.45 -8.66
CA ASN A 59 12.94 9.81 -7.73
C ASN A 59 13.57 11.20 -7.97
N GLU A 60 13.13 11.91 -9.01
CA GLU A 60 13.69 13.17 -9.50
C GLU A 60 12.62 14.27 -9.68
N GLN A 61 11.33 13.93 -9.60
CA GLN A 61 10.22 14.82 -9.91
C GLN A 61 9.06 14.62 -8.94
N SER A 62 8.58 15.73 -8.36
CA SER A 62 7.31 15.82 -7.65
C SER A 62 6.30 16.62 -8.47
N TRP A 63 5.03 16.27 -8.32
CA TRP A 63 3.89 16.99 -8.89
C TRP A 63 3.09 17.62 -7.77
N GLU A 64 2.78 18.90 -7.93
CA GLU A 64 1.94 19.67 -7.01
C GLU A 64 0.49 19.64 -7.50
N PHE A 65 -0.40 19.17 -6.63
CA PHE A 65 -1.83 19.06 -6.89
C PHE A 65 -2.58 20.09 -6.06
N ASP A 66 -3.58 20.70 -6.68
CA ASP A 66 -4.59 21.49 -5.99
C ASP A 66 -5.50 20.57 -5.15
N CYS A 67 -5.70 20.90 -3.88
CA CYS A 67 -6.42 20.03 -2.93
C CYS A 67 -7.93 19.98 -3.17
N ASP A 68 -8.52 21.03 -3.74
CA ASP A 68 -9.96 21.11 -4.00
C ASP A 68 -10.35 20.39 -5.30
N THR A 69 -9.46 20.40 -6.30
CA THR A 69 -9.73 19.91 -7.66
C THR A 69 -8.91 18.69 -8.06
N MET A 70 -7.84 18.37 -7.34
CA MET A 70 -6.84 17.36 -7.70
C MET A 70 -6.24 17.61 -9.10
N PHE A 71 -6.04 18.87 -9.50
CA PHE A 71 -5.42 19.20 -10.79
C PHE A 71 -3.91 19.41 -10.67
N TYR A 72 -3.15 18.95 -11.66
CA TYR A 72 -1.73 19.24 -11.84
C TYR A 72 -1.54 20.07 -13.11
N ASN A 73 -0.99 21.28 -12.98
CA ASN A 73 -0.70 22.18 -14.10
C ASN A 73 -1.90 22.38 -15.06
N GLY A 74 -3.11 22.48 -14.49
CA GLY A 74 -4.37 22.63 -15.25
C GLY A 74 -4.91 21.35 -15.90
N MET A 75 -4.29 20.19 -15.68
CA MET A 75 -4.77 18.87 -16.10
C MET A 75 -5.28 18.08 -14.89
N SER A 76 -6.50 17.53 -15.00
CA SER A 76 -7.03 16.58 -14.02
C SER A 76 -6.20 15.30 -13.98
N VAL A 77 -5.93 14.75 -12.79
CA VAL A 77 -5.46 13.37 -12.70
C VAL A 77 -6.54 12.49 -13.33
N ALA A 78 -6.18 11.69 -14.32
CA ALA A 78 -7.16 10.94 -15.10
C ALA A 78 -8.16 10.19 -14.19
N SER A 79 -9.46 10.18 -14.54
CA SER A 79 -10.56 9.56 -13.77
C SER A 79 -10.36 8.09 -13.38
N GLN A 80 -9.35 7.45 -13.95
CA GLN A 80 -8.81 6.15 -13.58
C GLN A 80 -8.18 6.09 -12.18
N TRP A 81 -7.98 7.22 -11.49
CA TRP A 81 -7.47 7.27 -10.10
C TRP A 81 -8.53 7.52 -9.03
N GLY A 82 -9.79 7.71 -9.42
CA GLY A 82 -10.89 8.00 -8.49
C GLY A 82 -11.99 8.85 -9.11
N TYR A 83 -13.21 8.64 -8.63
CA TYR A 83 -14.41 9.36 -9.02
C TYR A 83 -14.48 10.73 -8.34
N THR A 84 -14.20 10.77 -7.03
CA THR A 84 -14.13 12.02 -6.24
C THR A 84 -12.67 12.47 -6.04
N THR A 85 -12.50 13.73 -5.64
CA THR A 85 -11.17 14.29 -5.31
C THR A 85 -10.53 13.58 -4.13
N THR A 86 -11.31 13.19 -3.13
CA THR A 86 -10.83 12.39 -1.99
C THR A 86 -10.37 10.99 -2.42
N GLU A 87 -11.09 10.33 -3.33
CA GLU A 87 -10.64 9.05 -3.88
C GLU A 87 -9.33 9.18 -4.66
N GLN A 88 -9.20 10.24 -5.46
CA GLN A 88 -7.98 10.53 -6.21
C GLN A 88 -6.82 10.78 -5.24
N LEU A 89 -7.04 11.52 -4.15
CA LEU A 89 -6.06 11.76 -3.11
C LEU A 89 -5.60 10.47 -2.42
N VAL A 90 -6.53 9.56 -2.12
CA VAL A 90 -6.23 8.23 -1.55
C VAL A 90 -5.36 7.43 -2.52
N SER A 91 -5.73 7.37 -3.80
CA SER A 91 -4.97 6.67 -4.84
C SER A 91 -3.57 7.23 -5.04
N LEU A 92 -3.44 8.55 -5.10
CA LEU A 92 -2.16 9.23 -5.21
C LEU A 92 -1.28 8.95 -3.99
N THR A 93 -1.87 8.95 -2.79
CA THR A 93 -1.13 8.63 -1.56
C THR A 93 -0.59 7.20 -1.58
N VAL A 94 -1.41 6.20 -1.92
CA VAL A 94 -0.96 4.80 -2.00
C VAL A 94 0.11 4.64 -3.09
N ARG A 95 -0.04 5.33 -4.22
CA ARG A 95 0.94 5.31 -5.31
C ARG A 95 2.26 5.99 -4.95
N ASP A 96 2.22 7.13 -4.26
CA ASP A 96 3.41 7.84 -3.80
C ASP A 96 4.23 6.97 -2.85
N ILE A 97 3.58 6.26 -1.92
CA ILE A 97 4.20 5.26 -1.06
C ILE A 97 4.90 4.17 -1.90
N SER A 98 4.26 3.73 -2.98
CA SER A 98 4.82 2.74 -3.91
C SER A 98 6.06 3.26 -4.62
N SER A 99 5.99 4.50 -5.09
CA SER A 99 7.07 5.18 -5.79
C SER A 99 8.27 5.36 -4.85
N GLN A 100 8.04 5.81 -3.62
CA GLN A 100 9.09 5.98 -2.62
C GLN A 100 9.80 4.67 -2.26
N ASP A 101 9.04 3.58 -2.11
CA ASP A 101 9.62 2.25 -1.85
C ASP A 101 10.42 1.72 -3.04
N SER A 102 9.87 1.80 -4.26
CA SER A 102 10.54 1.33 -5.48
C SER A 102 11.81 2.10 -5.82
N HIS A 103 11.92 3.36 -5.38
CA HIS A 103 12.99 4.26 -5.82
C HIS A 103 14.09 4.52 -4.77
N ARG A 104 14.04 3.86 -3.61
CA ARG A 104 15.11 3.64 -2.62
C ARG A 104 16.34 4.57 -2.68
N LYS A 105 16.15 5.89 -2.65
CA LYS A 105 17.22 6.86 -2.38
C LYS A 105 16.94 7.50 -1.01
N PRO A 106 17.75 7.21 0.02
CA PRO A 106 17.57 7.76 1.36
C PRO A 106 17.69 9.30 1.42
N ASP A 107 18.22 9.94 0.36
CA ASP A 107 18.60 11.35 0.33
C ASP A 107 17.96 12.12 -0.86
N SER A 108 16.70 11.84 -1.19
CA SER A 108 15.97 12.68 -2.15
C SER A 108 15.64 14.03 -1.51
N ASN A 109 16.26 15.11 -1.98
CA ASN A 109 15.93 16.50 -1.59
C ASN A 109 14.63 17.02 -2.25
N ILE A 110 13.86 16.15 -2.90
CA ILE A 110 12.61 16.52 -3.57
C ILE A 110 11.50 16.51 -2.54
N GLY A 111 10.83 17.66 -2.42
CA GLY A 111 9.84 18.03 -1.39
C GLY A 111 8.59 17.13 -1.34
N SER A 112 8.81 15.87 -0.99
CA SER A 112 7.76 14.88 -0.78
C SER A 112 7.37 14.99 0.68
N ARG A 113 6.13 15.45 0.91
CA ARG A 113 5.63 15.70 2.27
C ARG A 113 5.53 14.42 3.12
N THR A 114 5.57 13.28 2.48
CA THR A 114 5.35 11.98 3.06
C THR A 114 6.33 11.71 4.21
N THR A 115 5.82 11.76 5.45
CA THR A 115 6.57 11.38 6.67
C THR A 115 6.82 9.87 6.77
N LEU A 116 6.39 9.10 5.76
CA LEU A 116 6.63 7.67 5.69
C LEU A 116 8.11 7.42 5.47
N LYS A 117 8.72 6.72 6.44
CA LYS A 117 9.98 6.03 6.20
C LYS A 117 9.74 4.95 5.16
N THR A 118 10.74 4.67 4.32
CA THR A 118 10.69 3.60 3.31
C THR A 118 10.13 2.31 3.93
N MET A 119 9.11 1.74 3.30
CA MET A 119 8.44 0.53 3.79
C MET A 119 8.67 -0.58 2.78
N THR A 120 9.46 -1.59 3.14
CA THR A 120 9.71 -2.73 2.25
C THR A 120 8.70 -3.85 2.49
N ASN A 121 8.30 -4.55 1.43
CA ASN A 121 7.51 -5.78 1.56
C ASN A 121 8.34 -6.86 2.31
N PRO A 122 7.90 -7.28 3.51
CA PRO A 122 8.67 -8.20 4.35
C PRO A 122 8.74 -9.64 3.80
N TYR A 123 7.90 -10.00 2.82
CA TYR A 123 7.86 -11.35 2.25
C TYR A 123 8.73 -11.50 1.02
N THR A 124 8.80 -10.49 0.15
CA THR A 124 9.50 -10.55 -1.14
C THR A 124 10.86 -9.87 -1.13
N GLY A 125 11.19 -9.05 -0.11
CA GLY A 125 12.54 -8.50 0.14
C GLY A 125 13.05 -7.46 -0.87
N SER A 126 12.50 -7.45 -2.10
CA SER A 126 12.80 -6.51 -3.19
C SER A 126 11.54 -6.06 -3.94
N GLY A 127 10.35 -6.47 -3.49
CA GLY A 127 9.08 -6.13 -4.13
C GLY A 127 8.43 -4.91 -3.49
N SER A 128 7.76 -4.11 -4.32
CA SER A 128 6.99 -2.95 -3.87
C SER A 128 5.88 -3.34 -2.89
N VAL A 129 5.62 -2.49 -1.90
CA VAL A 129 4.46 -2.68 -1.00
C VAL A 129 3.13 -2.51 -1.74
N SER A 130 3.09 -1.85 -2.89
CA SER A 130 1.86 -1.72 -3.68
C SER A 130 1.73 -2.79 -4.76
N GLY A 131 0.53 -3.34 -4.88
CA GLY A 131 0.12 -4.33 -5.87
C GLY A 131 -0.56 -3.69 -7.07
N GLY A 132 -0.24 -4.15 -8.27
CA GLY A 132 -0.82 -3.64 -9.51
C GLY A 132 -2.25 -4.10 -9.79
N THR A 133 -2.87 -4.95 -8.96
CA THR A 133 -4.21 -5.48 -9.23
C THR A 133 -5.14 -5.42 -8.01
N ALA A 134 -6.24 -4.71 -8.21
CA ALA A 134 -7.30 -4.42 -7.24
C ALA A 134 -8.44 -5.45 -7.27
N ARG A 135 -8.16 -6.73 -7.03
CA ARG A 135 -9.23 -7.74 -6.88
C ARG A 135 -9.02 -8.62 -5.66
N ARG A 136 -10.04 -8.76 -4.82
CA ARG A 136 -9.95 -9.57 -3.59
C ARG A 136 -9.60 -11.03 -3.86
N GLU A 137 -10.13 -11.60 -4.94
CA GLU A 137 -9.86 -12.99 -5.35
C GLU A 137 -8.37 -13.31 -5.49
N ILE A 138 -7.54 -12.32 -5.84
CA ILE A 138 -6.09 -12.48 -6.01
C ILE A 138 -5.39 -12.57 -4.66
N TYR A 139 -5.91 -11.87 -3.64
CA TYR A 139 -5.41 -11.93 -2.27
C TYR A 139 -5.84 -13.22 -1.56
N ASP A 140 -7.06 -13.69 -1.82
CA ASP A 140 -7.58 -14.94 -1.26
C ASP A 140 -6.93 -16.17 -1.92
N GLY A 141 -6.56 -16.10 -3.20
CA GLY A 141 -5.97 -17.20 -3.95
C GLY A 141 -4.48 -17.46 -3.69
N ASP A 142 -4.00 -18.58 -4.24
CA ASP A 142 -2.58 -19.01 -4.20
C ASP A 142 -1.88 -18.87 -5.56
N ARG A 143 -2.59 -18.39 -6.59
CA ARG A 143 -2.04 -18.22 -7.95
C ARG A 143 -0.91 -17.20 -7.98
N TYR A 144 -0.99 -16.17 -7.14
CA TYR A 144 -0.02 -15.10 -7.02
C TYR A 144 0.32 -14.87 -5.55
N ASP A 145 1.61 -14.69 -5.23
CA ASP A 145 2.02 -14.35 -3.87
C ASP A 145 1.82 -12.85 -3.60
N MET A 146 0.62 -12.49 -3.15
CA MET A 146 0.27 -11.12 -2.78
C MET A 146 0.70 -10.75 -1.35
N ARG A 147 1.51 -11.57 -0.66
CA ARG A 147 1.83 -11.32 0.74
C ARG A 147 2.64 -10.03 0.91
N GLY A 148 2.19 -9.17 1.81
CA GLY A 148 2.76 -7.84 2.05
C GLY A 148 2.55 -6.82 0.95
N SER A 149 1.87 -7.19 -0.14
CA SER A 149 1.42 -6.27 -1.18
C SER A 149 0.08 -5.64 -0.78
N VAL A 150 -0.18 -4.43 -1.24
CA VAL A 150 -1.32 -3.59 -0.87
C VAL A 150 -1.96 -3.04 -2.12
N SER A 151 -3.28 -3.18 -2.25
CA SER A 151 -4.02 -2.59 -3.36
C SER A 151 -5.24 -1.87 -2.82
N LEU A 152 -5.73 -0.90 -3.59
CA LEU A 152 -7.01 -0.27 -3.35
C LEU A 152 -8.10 -1.03 -4.10
N LEU A 153 -9.21 -1.29 -3.44
CA LEU A 153 -10.43 -1.85 -4.03
C LEU A 153 -11.52 -0.80 -3.96
N LYS A 154 -12.45 -0.84 -4.91
CA LYS A 154 -13.69 -0.07 -4.86
C LYS A 154 -14.86 -1.02 -5.01
N ARG A 155 -15.89 -0.89 -4.16
CA ARG A 155 -17.12 -1.68 -4.25
C ARG A 155 -18.34 -0.79 -4.39
N ASP A 156 -19.29 -1.20 -5.23
CA ASP A 156 -20.60 -0.55 -5.30
C ASP A 156 -21.44 -0.85 -4.04
N SER A 157 -22.62 -0.24 -3.95
CA SER A 157 -23.58 -0.46 -2.85
C SER A 157 -24.13 -1.89 -2.77
N SER A 158 -23.99 -2.68 -3.83
CA SER A 158 -24.37 -4.09 -3.88
C SER A 158 -23.21 -5.04 -3.52
N GLY A 159 -22.03 -4.49 -3.23
CA GLY A 159 -20.83 -5.23 -2.85
C GLY A 159 -19.98 -5.73 -4.03
N ASN A 160 -20.29 -5.33 -5.28
CA ASN A 160 -19.52 -5.75 -6.46
C ASN A 160 -18.24 -4.92 -6.60
N GLU A 161 -17.12 -5.56 -6.94
CA GLU A 161 -15.84 -4.88 -7.15
C GLU A 161 -15.79 -4.14 -8.49
N LEU A 162 -15.46 -2.84 -8.45
CA LEU A 162 -15.35 -1.96 -9.61
C LEU A 162 -13.92 -1.96 -10.17
N SER A 163 -13.34 -3.14 -10.41
CA SER A 163 -11.89 -3.33 -10.57
C SER A 163 -11.20 -2.50 -11.66
N ASN A 164 -11.95 -1.91 -12.61
CA ASN A 164 -11.45 -1.02 -13.67
C ASN A 164 -12.37 0.18 -13.96
N ASN A 165 -13.44 0.35 -13.18
CA ASN A 165 -14.47 1.37 -13.43
C ASN A 165 -14.58 2.29 -12.22
N TRP A 166 -13.51 3.05 -11.98
CA TRP A 166 -13.41 4.01 -10.88
C TRP A 166 -14.19 5.30 -11.18
N GLN A 167 -15.06 5.28 -12.19
CA GLN A 167 -15.89 6.40 -12.65
C GLN A 167 -17.32 6.35 -12.09
N GLN A 168 -17.59 5.45 -11.14
CA GLN A 168 -18.88 5.29 -10.46
C GLN A 168 -18.71 5.46 -8.96
N GLU A 169 -19.75 5.89 -8.26
CA GLU A 169 -19.76 5.96 -6.79
C GLU A 169 -19.56 4.57 -6.16
N GLY A 170 -18.84 4.52 -5.03
CA GLY A 170 -18.60 3.26 -4.34
C GLY A 170 -17.61 3.37 -3.19
N GLN A 171 -17.71 2.46 -2.23
CA GLN A 171 -16.88 2.43 -1.04
C GLN A 171 -15.44 2.00 -1.36
N LEU A 172 -14.45 2.78 -0.88
CA LEU A 172 -13.02 2.45 -1.05
C LEU A 172 -12.53 1.58 0.10
N TYR A 173 -11.69 0.60 -0.25
CA TYR A 173 -11.03 -0.29 0.69
C TYR A 173 -9.53 -0.41 0.38
N LEU A 174 -8.71 -0.52 1.41
CA LEU A 174 -7.33 -0.98 1.29
C LEU A 174 -7.28 -2.46 1.62
N ILE A 175 -6.64 -3.28 0.78
CA ILE A 175 -6.49 -4.73 1.01
C ILE A 175 -5.02 -5.13 1.07
N THR A 176 -4.67 -6.07 1.94
CA THR A 176 -3.38 -6.75 1.95
C THR A 176 -3.51 -8.21 2.41
N LYS A 177 -2.56 -9.07 2.02
CA LYS A 177 -2.41 -10.42 2.60
C LYS A 177 -1.19 -10.43 3.53
N CYS A 178 -1.40 -10.57 4.82
CA CYS A 178 -0.31 -10.80 5.77
C CYS A 178 -0.30 -12.29 6.12
N ARG A 179 0.67 -13.01 5.56
CA ARG A 179 0.81 -14.46 5.72
C ARG A 179 -0.41 -15.18 5.13
N ASP A 180 -1.24 -15.80 5.97
CA ASP A 180 -2.44 -16.54 5.55
C ASP A 180 -3.73 -15.73 5.79
N LYS A 181 -3.60 -14.47 6.24
CA LYS A 181 -4.72 -13.61 6.59
C LYS A 181 -4.84 -12.45 5.62
N VAL A 182 -5.99 -12.34 4.97
CA VAL A 182 -6.37 -11.15 4.23
C VAL A 182 -6.93 -10.12 5.21
N ILE A 183 -6.46 -8.89 5.08
CA ILE A 183 -6.85 -7.75 5.91
C ILE A 183 -7.38 -6.70 4.96
N GLU A 184 -8.57 -6.18 5.29
CA GLU A 184 -9.22 -5.09 4.56
C GLU A 184 -9.42 -3.92 5.54
N TYR A 185 -9.32 -2.69 5.04
CA TYR A 185 -9.64 -1.48 5.75
C TYR A 185 -10.58 -0.64 4.90
N GLU A 186 -11.72 -0.27 5.44
CA GLU A 186 -12.71 0.61 4.81
C GLU A 186 -12.36 2.07 5.08
N PHE A 187 -12.25 2.88 4.03
CA PHE A 187 -11.97 4.31 4.17
C PHE A 187 -13.24 5.09 4.44
N ASP A 188 -13.28 5.82 5.55
CA ASP A 188 -14.39 6.72 5.88
C ASP A 188 -14.14 8.08 5.23
N ILE A 189 -14.54 8.21 3.96
CA ILE A 189 -14.22 9.36 3.09
C ILE A 189 -15.46 9.95 2.38
N TYR A 190 -16.66 9.51 2.78
CA TYR A 190 -17.95 9.92 2.20
C TYR A 190 -18.87 10.55 3.23
#